data_AF-K1TE21-F1
#
_entry.id   AF-K1TE21-F1
#
_cell.length_a   1.000
_cell.length_b   1.000
_cell.length_c   1.000
_cell.angle_alpha   90.00
_cell.angle_beta   90.00
_cell.angle_gamma   90.00
#
_symmetry.space_group_name_H-M   'P 1'
#
loop_
_entity.id
_entity.type
_entity.pdbx_description
1 polymer ?
#
loop_
_entity_poly.entity_id
_entity_poly.type
_entity_poly.pdbx_seq_one_letter_code
_entity_poly.pdbx_strand_id
1 'polypeptide(L)'
;FLRALLPDTALQRRIAIPGRITLRGDGRWQQRRITASAALGVGTGRLSLSGTFDAARKEYEAVLRCDSFPLGRFLPADSLGRLDLNIEADGRGFDPLDETMRATLRSDLARAEYRGRDLGGISLEARLEECRLAGLLASHNKALRLAWRLDGALSQAGQRLRIAGDVASFDLAALGLTPDSIGGRFRLDASAARSEADGLSARISFDSIRLHGPAGESDIRPTQLTFATGPAGTRSGIRSGDLSMVFDSPSPLDSLTAALARSADTLRRGLRTE
;
A
#
# COMPACT_ATOMS: atom_id res chain seq x y z
N PHE A 1 -14.44 -1.45 27.09
CA PHE A 1 -13.51 -0.32 27.12
C PHE A 1 -12.69 -0.20 25.83
N LEU A 2 -11.84 -1.17 25.45
CA LEU A 2 -11.01 -1.07 24.22
C LEU A 2 -11.82 -0.91 22.92
N ARG A 3 -13.00 -1.52 22.79
CA ARG A 3 -13.90 -1.30 21.64
C ARG A 3 -14.42 0.13 21.50
N ALA A 4 -14.53 0.88 22.60
CA ALA A 4 -15.05 2.25 22.61
C ALA A 4 -14.02 3.29 22.12
N LEU A 5 -12.74 2.91 22.05
CA LEU A 5 -11.66 3.75 21.51
C LEU A 5 -11.46 3.56 20.00
N LEU A 6 -12.19 2.60 19.39
CA LEU A 6 -12.13 2.35 17.96
C LEU A 6 -13.23 3.16 17.26
N PRO A 7 -12.92 3.87 16.15
CA PRO A 7 -13.95 4.49 15.32
C PRO A 7 -14.92 3.41 14.80
N ASP A 8 -16.22 3.76 14.73
CA ASP A 8 -17.28 2.86 14.29
C ASP A 8 -17.11 2.53 12.80
N THR A 9 -16.36 1.47 12.56
CA THR A 9 -15.84 1.05 11.26
C THR A 9 -16.11 -0.44 11.08
N ALA A 10 -16.08 -0.94 9.84
CA ALA A 10 -16.16 -2.38 9.56
C ALA A 10 -15.11 -3.19 10.36
N LEU A 11 -14.01 -2.54 10.73
CA LEU A 11 -12.92 -3.07 11.54
C LEU A 11 -13.36 -3.30 13.01
N GLN A 12 -14.15 -2.40 13.60
CA GLN A 12 -14.68 -2.56 14.96
C GLN A 12 -15.55 -3.82 15.13
N ARG A 13 -16.31 -4.19 14.09
CA ARG A 13 -17.17 -5.39 14.09
C ARG A 13 -16.40 -6.71 13.96
N ARG A 14 -15.18 -6.67 13.43
CA ARG A 14 -14.32 -7.84 13.17
C ARG A 14 -13.26 -8.05 14.24
N ILE A 15 -13.01 -7.04 15.08
CA ILE A 15 -12.05 -7.14 16.18
C ILE A 15 -12.59 -7.99 17.33
N ALA A 16 -11.83 -9.04 17.65
CA ALA A 16 -11.89 -9.75 18.91
C ALA A 16 -10.89 -9.14 19.90
N ILE A 17 -11.25 -9.09 21.18
CA ILE A 17 -10.31 -8.72 22.24
C ILE A 17 -9.85 -10.01 22.90
N PRO A 18 -8.57 -10.42 22.74
CA PRO A 18 -8.07 -11.63 23.39
C PRO A 18 -8.16 -11.55 24.91
N GLY A 19 -8.26 -12.72 25.57
CA GLY A 19 -8.09 -12.81 27.01
C GLY A 19 -6.63 -12.53 27.43
N ARG A 20 -6.44 -11.97 28.64
CA ARG A 20 -5.12 -11.68 29.25
C ARG A 20 -4.26 -10.71 28.43
N ILE A 21 -4.73 -9.47 28.35
CA ILE A 21 -4.01 -8.36 27.73
C ILE A 21 -3.37 -7.52 28.83
N THR A 22 -2.12 -7.12 28.63
CA THR A 22 -1.48 -6.08 29.44
C THR A 22 -1.35 -4.82 28.60
N LEU A 23 -1.94 -3.72 29.04
CA LEU A 23 -1.74 -2.41 28.43
C LEU A 23 -0.96 -1.54 29.42
N ARG A 24 0.14 -0.95 28.98
CA ARG A 24 0.89 0.08 29.69
C ARG A 24 1.01 1.30 28.80
N GLY A 25 0.93 2.47 29.38
CA GLY A 25 1.18 3.70 28.66
C GLY A 25 1.71 4.76 29.60
N ASP A 26 2.56 5.61 29.06
CA ASP A 26 3.04 6.81 29.71
C ASP A 26 2.98 7.97 28.72
N GLY A 27 2.79 9.16 29.28
CA GLY A 27 2.71 10.38 28.51
C GLY A 27 3.22 11.52 29.36
N ARG A 28 4.07 12.35 28.76
CA ARG A 28 4.56 13.59 29.36
C ARG A 28 4.31 14.74 28.41
N TRP A 29 3.85 15.83 28.98
CA TRP A 29 3.74 17.09 28.28
C TRP A 29 4.61 18.11 29.01
N GLN A 30 5.64 18.60 28.32
CA GLN A 30 6.58 19.57 28.86
C GLN A 30 6.89 20.59 27.78
N GLN A 31 6.73 21.87 28.09
CA GLN A 31 7.16 22.98 27.21
C GLN A 31 6.73 22.81 25.74
N ARG A 32 5.46 22.41 25.50
CA ARG A 32 4.87 22.18 24.15
C ARG A 32 5.39 20.97 23.39
N ARG A 33 6.25 20.16 24.00
CA ARG A 33 6.63 18.83 23.52
C ARG A 33 5.80 17.77 24.21
N ILE A 34 5.24 16.87 23.42
CA ILE A 34 4.58 15.66 23.88
C ILE A 34 5.57 14.52 23.72
N THR A 35 5.71 13.69 24.74
CA THR A 35 6.41 12.40 24.67
C THR A 35 5.42 11.36 25.15
N ALA A 36 5.21 10.33 24.35
CA ALA A 36 4.26 9.28 24.68
C ALA A 36 4.85 7.91 24.36
N SER A 37 4.53 6.94 25.21
CA SER A 37 4.80 5.54 24.95
C SER A 37 3.59 4.70 25.35
N ALA A 38 3.33 3.66 24.57
CA ALA A 38 2.27 2.69 24.82
C ALA A 38 2.77 1.30 24.46
N ALA A 39 2.48 0.31 25.30
CA ALA A 39 2.83 -1.08 25.07
C ALA A 39 1.63 -1.97 25.37
N LEU A 40 1.31 -2.84 24.41
CA LEU A 40 0.27 -3.84 24.46
C LEU A 40 0.89 -5.23 24.41
N GLY A 41 0.75 -6.01 25.48
CA GLY A 41 1.24 -7.38 25.58
C GLY A 41 0.10 -8.39 25.52
N VAL A 42 0.28 -9.46 24.75
CA VAL A 42 -0.65 -10.60 24.65
C VAL A 42 0.12 -11.90 24.65
N GLY A 43 0.07 -12.64 25.77
CA GLY A 43 0.92 -13.82 25.97
C GLY A 43 2.40 -13.44 25.92
N THR A 44 3.15 -14.05 25.00
CA THR A 44 4.57 -13.72 24.76
C THR A 44 4.79 -12.60 23.73
N GLY A 45 3.74 -12.17 23.01
CA GLY A 45 3.85 -11.14 21.99
C GLY A 45 3.66 -9.73 22.54
N ARG A 46 4.30 -8.75 21.89
CA ARG A 46 4.26 -7.34 22.29
C ARG A 46 4.09 -6.44 21.07
N LEU A 47 3.31 -5.39 21.24
CA LEU A 47 3.21 -4.23 20.36
C LEU A 47 3.59 -3.02 21.19
N SER A 48 4.54 -2.20 20.74
CA SER A 48 4.91 -0.96 21.40
C SER A 48 4.98 0.20 20.42
N LEU A 49 4.47 1.34 20.83
CA LEU A 49 4.55 2.61 20.13
C LEU A 49 5.23 3.61 21.07
N SER A 50 6.22 4.33 20.59
CA SER A 50 6.85 5.44 21.31
C SER A 50 7.10 6.59 20.37
N GLY A 51 7.04 7.82 20.86
CA GLY A 51 7.34 8.96 20.02
C GLY A 51 7.35 10.29 20.74
N THR A 52 7.79 11.30 20.02
CA THR A 52 7.76 12.70 20.44
C THR A 52 7.07 13.56 19.40
N PHE A 53 6.46 14.65 19.85
CA PHE A 53 5.82 15.63 18.98
C PHE A 53 6.00 17.05 19.52
N ASP A 54 6.53 17.96 18.71
CA ASP A 54 6.61 19.40 18.97
C ASP A 54 5.56 20.11 18.13
N ALA A 55 4.49 20.55 18.78
CA ALA A 55 3.35 21.18 18.11
C ALA A 55 3.71 22.54 17.46
N ALA A 56 4.70 23.26 18.00
CA ALA A 56 5.09 24.57 17.48
C ALA A 56 5.92 24.44 16.19
N ARG A 57 6.82 23.45 16.17
CA ARG A 57 7.67 23.16 15.00
C ARG A 57 6.99 22.24 13.97
N LYS A 58 5.91 21.56 14.38
CA LYS A 58 5.27 20.45 13.66
C LYS A 58 6.25 19.30 13.41
N GLU A 59 7.16 19.08 14.35
CA GLU A 59 8.19 18.04 14.28
C GLU A 59 7.73 16.81 15.06
N TYR A 60 8.01 15.63 14.52
CA TYR A 60 7.64 14.35 15.12
C TYR A 60 8.72 13.30 14.93
N GLU A 61 8.73 12.36 15.86
CA GLU A 61 9.46 11.10 15.79
C GLU A 61 8.55 10.01 16.37
N ALA A 62 8.44 8.88 15.68
CA ALA A 62 7.61 7.76 16.10
C ALA A 62 8.27 6.44 15.75
N VAL A 63 8.21 5.50 16.69
CA VAL A 63 8.72 4.14 16.54
C VAL A 63 7.60 3.18 16.93
N LEU A 64 7.22 2.30 16.01
CA LEU A 64 6.28 1.20 16.23
C LEU A 64 7.03 -0.12 16.12
N ARG A 65 6.94 -0.96 17.15
CA ARG A 65 7.55 -2.29 17.19
C ARG A 65 6.51 -3.34 17.50
N CYS A 66 6.50 -4.40 16.71
CA CYS A 66 5.76 -5.62 16.92
C CYS A 66 6.77 -6.75 17.11
N ASP A 67 6.75 -7.38 18.28
CA ASP A 67 7.57 -8.54 18.60
C ASP A 67 6.66 -9.74 18.83
N SER A 68 6.64 -10.67 17.88
CA SER A 68 5.82 -11.88 17.87
C SER A 68 4.34 -11.61 18.17
N PHE A 69 3.84 -10.46 17.72
CA PHE A 69 2.52 -9.97 18.11
C PHE A 69 1.42 -10.83 17.46
N PRO A 70 0.49 -11.41 18.25
CA PRO A 70 -0.47 -12.38 17.73
C PRO A 70 -1.69 -11.69 17.09
N LEU A 71 -1.50 -11.06 15.93
CA LEU A 71 -2.53 -10.29 15.22
C LEU A 71 -3.79 -11.12 14.93
N GLY A 72 -3.64 -12.43 14.66
CA GLY A 72 -4.75 -13.37 14.50
C GLY A 72 -5.70 -13.48 15.69
N ARG A 73 -5.26 -13.15 16.91
CA ARG A 73 -6.15 -13.13 18.08
C ARG A 73 -7.07 -11.90 18.11
N PHE A 74 -6.66 -10.83 17.43
CA PHE A 74 -7.46 -9.61 17.29
C PHE A 74 -8.36 -9.67 16.06
N LEU A 75 -7.92 -10.30 14.98
CA LEU A 75 -8.65 -10.44 13.72
C LEU A 75 -8.80 -11.93 13.34
N PRO A 76 -9.59 -12.72 14.11
CA PRO A 76 -9.66 -14.16 13.93
C PRO A 76 -10.28 -14.58 12.60
N ALA A 77 -11.13 -13.75 12.00
CA ALA A 77 -11.75 -14.03 10.71
C ALA A 77 -10.80 -13.82 9.50
N ASP A 78 -9.62 -13.24 9.73
CA ASP A 78 -8.76 -12.73 8.66
C ASP A 78 -7.62 -13.68 8.30
N SER A 79 -7.56 -14.85 8.95
CA SER A 79 -6.49 -15.84 8.78
C SER A 79 -5.09 -15.28 9.03
N LEU A 80 -5.00 -14.22 9.85
CA LEU A 80 -3.74 -13.61 10.25
C LEU A 80 -3.10 -14.43 11.38
N GLY A 81 -1.78 -14.47 11.41
CA GLY A 81 -1.00 -15.12 12.46
C GLY A 81 -0.21 -14.11 13.29
N ARG A 82 1.09 -14.35 13.43
CA ARG A 82 2.04 -13.47 14.10
C ARG A 82 2.62 -12.41 13.16
N LEU A 83 3.02 -11.29 13.76
CA LEU A 83 3.62 -10.14 13.11
C LEU A 83 4.91 -9.76 13.84
N ASP A 84 6.01 -9.66 13.09
CA ASP A 84 7.23 -8.96 13.50
C ASP A 84 7.45 -7.78 12.55
N LEU A 85 7.39 -6.57 13.08
CA LEU A 85 7.39 -5.33 12.31
C LEU A 85 8.09 -4.23 13.11
N ASN A 86 9.02 -3.51 12.48
CA ASN A 86 9.55 -2.25 12.99
C ASN A 86 9.20 -1.14 11.99
N ILE A 87 8.63 -0.04 12.47
CA ILE A 87 8.41 1.18 11.68
C ILE A 87 9.01 2.34 12.46
N GLU A 88 9.83 3.13 11.80
CA GLU A 88 10.43 4.36 12.30
C GLU A 88 10.03 5.48 11.34
N ALA A 89 9.48 6.56 11.89
CA ALA A 89 9.07 7.72 11.13
C ALA A 89 9.50 8.98 11.86
N ASP A 90 10.14 9.89 11.15
CA ASP A 90 10.54 11.20 11.67
C ASP A 90 10.29 12.26 10.60
N GLY A 91 10.06 13.49 11.03
CA GLY A 91 9.83 14.57 10.09
C GLY A 91 9.29 15.85 10.69
N ARG A 92 8.97 16.76 9.77
CA ARG A 92 8.39 18.08 10.02
C ARG A 92 7.32 18.36 8.97
N GLY A 93 6.14 18.79 9.43
CA GLY A 93 5.01 19.09 8.57
C GLY A 93 4.20 17.84 8.17
N PHE A 94 3.00 18.07 7.64
CA PHE A 94 2.00 17.02 7.39
C PHE A 94 1.39 17.07 5.99
N ASP A 95 1.75 18.08 5.19
CA ASP A 95 1.26 18.22 3.82
C ASP A 95 2.40 17.85 2.84
N PRO A 96 2.31 16.69 2.15
CA PRO A 96 3.36 16.25 1.25
C PRO A 96 3.52 17.12 0.00
N LEU A 97 2.60 18.06 -0.24
CA LEU A 97 2.67 19.04 -1.32
C LEU A 97 3.32 20.36 -0.90
N ASP A 98 3.60 20.54 0.40
CA ASP A 98 4.27 21.70 0.97
C ASP A 98 5.79 21.52 0.87
N GLU A 99 6.47 22.51 0.27
CA GLU A 99 7.94 22.50 0.07
C GLU A 99 8.72 22.46 1.40
N THR A 100 8.10 22.89 2.49
CA THR A 100 8.69 22.88 3.83
C THR A 100 8.59 21.53 4.53
N MET A 101 7.76 20.59 4.02
CA MET A 101 7.64 19.27 4.59
C MET A 101 8.93 18.46 4.38
N ARG A 102 9.38 17.82 5.45
CA ARG A 102 10.46 16.83 5.43
C ARG A 102 10.02 15.61 6.20
N ALA A 103 10.18 14.42 5.64
CA ALA A 103 9.81 13.19 6.33
C ALA A 103 10.68 12.03 5.89
N THR A 104 11.03 11.18 6.83
CA THR A 104 11.67 9.88 6.60
C THR A 104 10.77 8.80 7.17
N LEU A 105 10.64 7.70 6.43
CA LEU A 105 9.94 6.50 6.85
C LEU A 105 10.84 5.30 6.58
N ARG A 106 11.06 4.50 7.62
CA ARG A 106 11.73 3.20 7.53
C ARG A 106 10.83 2.13 8.09
N SER A 107 10.72 1.02 7.39
CA SER A 107 9.93 -0.13 7.82
C SER A 107 10.66 -1.42 7.50
N ASP A 108 10.65 -2.35 8.44
CA ASP A 108 11.11 -3.72 8.26
C ASP A 108 10.02 -4.67 8.77
N LEU A 109 9.46 -5.46 7.85
CA LEU A 109 8.49 -6.50 8.11
C LEU A 109 9.21 -7.84 8.08
N ALA A 110 9.80 -8.22 9.21
CA ALA A 110 10.55 -9.48 9.32
C ALA A 110 9.64 -10.70 9.16
N ARG A 111 8.42 -10.66 9.71
CA ARG A 111 7.43 -11.76 9.63
C ARG A 111 6.02 -11.23 9.49
N ALA A 112 5.26 -11.84 8.58
CA ALA A 112 3.83 -11.59 8.44
C ALA A 112 3.10 -12.88 8.10
N GLU A 113 2.47 -13.51 9.10
CA GLU A 113 1.75 -14.74 8.88
C GLU A 113 0.34 -14.50 8.32
N TYR A 114 0.05 -15.06 7.13
CA TYR A 114 -1.25 -15.03 6.49
C TYR A 114 -1.60 -16.40 5.91
N ARG A 115 -2.76 -16.95 6.27
CA ARG A 115 -3.23 -18.28 5.84
C ARG A 115 -2.16 -19.37 6.01
N GLY A 116 -1.47 -19.35 7.14
CA GLY A 116 -0.40 -20.30 7.49
C GLY A 116 0.93 -20.11 6.76
N ARG A 117 1.09 -19.03 5.99
CA ARG A 117 2.31 -18.71 5.24
C ARG A 117 2.99 -17.48 5.84
N ASP A 118 4.31 -17.44 5.80
CA ASP A 118 5.06 -16.24 6.18
C ASP A 118 5.40 -15.40 4.94
N LEU A 119 4.82 -14.20 4.90
CA LEU A 119 4.99 -13.19 3.85
C LEU A 119 5.91 -12.04 4.29
N GLY A 120 6.72 -12.26 5.34
CA GLY A 120 7.73 -11.32 5.82
C GLY A 120 8.95 -11.19 4.91
N GLY A 121 9.98 -10.53 5.40
CA GLY A 121 11.19 -10.20 4.66
C GLY A 121 11.02 -9.02 3.69
N ILE A 122 10.18 -8.05 4.06
CA ILE A 122 9.90 -6.85 3.25
C ILE A 122 10.46 -5.63 3.97
N SER A 123 11.22 -4.79 3.27
CA SER A 123 11.72 -3.52 3.79
C SER A 123 11.32 -2.36 2.89
N LEU A 124 11.05 -1.22 3.52
CA LEU A 124 10.73 0.05 2.88
C LEU A 124 11.57 1.16 3.51
N GLU A 125 12.24 1.93 2.69
CA GLU A 125 12.79 3.23 3.06
C GLU A 125 12.18 4.29 2.13
N ALA A 126 11.70 5.40 2.68
CA ALA A 126 11.20 6.52 1.91
C ALA A 126 11.59 7.83 2.57
N ARG A 127 11.88 8.83 1.75
CA ARG A 127 12.16 10.20 2.17
C ARG A 127 11.39 11.18 1.28
N LEU A 128 10.86 12.22 1.89
CA LEU A 128 10.25 13.35 1.23
C LEU A 128 10.95 14.62 1.72
N GLU A 129 11.46 15.41 0.79
CA GLU A 129 12.13 16.68 1.08
C GLU A 129 12.00 17.60 -0.13
N GLU A 130 11.58 18.85 0.08
CA GLU A 130 11.43 19.84 -1.00
C GLU A 130 10.57 19.31 -2.15
N CYS A 131 9.43 18.70 -1.79
CA CYS A 131 8.50 18.07 -2.72
C CYS A 131 9.12 16.93 -3.56
N ARG A 132 10.31 16.42 -3.22
CA ARG A 132 10.93 15.27 -3.88
C ARG A 132 10.78 14.02 -3.03
N LEU A 133 10.08 13.04 -3.57
CA LEU A 133 9.92 11.72 -2.99
C LEU A 133 11.01 10.80 -3.55
N ALA A 134 11.71 10.09 -2.68
CA ALA A 134 12.59 8.99 -3.05
C ALA A 134 12.36 7.83 -2.09
N GLY A 135 12.35 6.59 -2.61
CA GLY A 135 12.16 5.42 -1.78
C GLY A 135 12.65 4.13 -2.42
N LEU A 136 12.79 3.11 -1.58
CA LEU A 136 13.23 1.77 -1.91
C LEU A 136 12.32 0.79 -1.21
N LEU A 137 11.69 -0.10 -1.98
CA LEU A 137 10.93 -1.24 -1.49
C LEU A 137 11.66 -2.51 -1.92
N ALA A 138 12.04 -3.35 -0.97
CA ALA A 138 12.68 -4.63 -1.25
C ALA A 138 11.95 -5.77 -0.56
N SER A 139 11.95 -6.93 -1.20
CA SER A 139 11.51 -8.18 -0.58
C SER A 139 12.56 -9.25 -0.81
N HIS A 140 12.95 -9.93 0.26
CA HIS A 140 13.80 -11.12 0.22
C HIS A 140 13.00 -12.41 0.52
N ASN A 141 11.67 -12.31 0.59
CA ASN A 141 10.80 -13.47 0.75
C ASN A 141 10.96 -14.44 -0.42
N LYS A 142 10.97 -15.75 -0.15
CA LYS A 142 11.07 -16.78 -1.19
C LYS A 142 9.90 -16.76 -2.18
N ALA A 143 8.70 -16.43 -1.70
CA ALA A 143 7.49 -16.33 -2.52
C ALA A 143 7.45 -15.08 -3.41
N LEU A 144 8.20 -14.02 -3.05
CA LEU A 144 8.28 -12.79 -3.82
C LEU A 144 9.60 -12.08 -3.53
N ARG A 145 10.55 -12.14 -4.47
CA ARG A 145 11.82 -11.42 -4.42
C ARG A 145 11.76 -10.23 -5.36
N LEU A 146 11.85 -9.03 -4.83
CA LEU A 146 11.80 -7.80 -5.62
C LEU A 146 12.68 -6.70 -5.03
N ALA A 147 13.04 -5.75 -5.88
CA ALA A 147 13.68 -4.51 -5.49
C ALA A 147 13.17 -3.38 -6.41
N TRP A 148 12.38 -2.48 -5.84
CA TRP A 148 11.76 -1.36 -6.55
C TRP A 148 12.21 -0.04 -5.96
N ARG A 149 12.50 0.91 -6.84
CA ARG A 149 12.69 2.31 -6.52
C ARG A 149 11.39 3.07 -6.72
N LEU A 150 11.10 3.99 -5.82
CA LEU A 150 10.06 5.01 -5.95
C LEU A 150 10.75 6.36 -6.08
N ASP A 151 10.43 7.12 -7.12
CA ASP A 151 10.94 8.48 -7.33
C ASP A 151 9.75 9.37 -7.68
N GLY A 152 9.71 10.61 -7.17
CA GLY A 152 8.58 11.49 -7.40
C GLY A 152 8.81 12.97 -7.15
N ALA A 153 7.95 13.79 -7.75
CA ALA A 153 7.83 15.21 -7.51
C ALA A 153 6.37 15.50 -7.12
N LEU A 154 6.16 16.12 -5.97
CA LEU A 154 4.85 16.29 -5.33
C LEU A 154 4.62 17.77 -5.00
N SER A 155 4.32 18.61 -6.00
CA SER A 155 3.97 20.02 -5.73
C SER A 155 2.49 20.26 -5.96
N GLN A 156 1.96 21.40 -5.49
CA GLN A 156 0.57 21.77 -5.79
C GLN A 156 0.32 21.94 -7.29
N ALA A 157 1.28 22.48 -8.04
CA ALA A 157 1.18 22.70 -9.48
C ALA A 157 1.13 21.40 -10.31
N GLY A 158 1.64 20.29 -9.76
CA GLY A 158 1.57 19.00 -10.42
C GLY A 158 2.34 17.92 -9.68
N GLN A 159 1.94 16.68 -9.90
CA GLN A 159 2.54 15.52 -9.28
C GLN A 159 3.05 14.55 -10.33
N ARG A 160 4.21 13.95 -10.08
CA ARG A 160 4.78 12.87 -10.88
C ARG A 160 5.33 11.81 -9.95
N LEU A 161 5.03 10.56 -10.23
CA LEU A 161 5.50 9.39 -9.51
C LEU A 161 6.03 8.38 -10.50
N ARG A 162 7.11 7.70 -10.16
CA ARG A 162 7.64 6.56 -10.90
C ARG A 162 8.04 5.47 -9.94
N ILE A 163 7.66 4.24 -10.24
CA ILE A 163 8.09 3.03 -9.58
C ILE A 163 8.80 2.18 -10.63
N ALA A 164 10.05 1.82 -10.38
CA ALA A 164 10.81 1.00 -11.31
C ALA A 164 11.69 -0.01 -10.60
N GLY A 165 11.85 -1.19 -11.19
CA GLY A 165 12.78 -2.20 -10.70
C GLY A 165 12.39 -3.62 -11.10
N ASP A 166 13.05 -4.59 -10.50
CA ASP A 166 12.95 -5.99 -10.89
C ASP A 166 12.16 -6.80 -9.85
N VAL A 167 11.33 -7.71 -10.34
CA VAL A 167 10.84 -8.87 -9.62
C VAL A 167 11.68 -10.04 -10.07
N ALA A 168 12.64 -10.44 -9.24
CA ALA A 168 13.59 -11.50 -9.53
C ALA A 168 12.92 -12.89 -9.49
N SER A 169 11.94 -13.06 -8.60
CA SER A 169 11.09 -14.24 -8.55
C SER A 169 9.76 -13.94 -7.89
N PHE A 170 8.68 -14.56 -8.35
CA PHE A 170 7.41 -14.65 -7.63
C PHE A 170 6.82 -16.05 -7.79
N ASP A 171 5.99 -16.46 -6.83
CA ASP A 171 5.21 -17.70 -6.86
C ASP A 171 3.81 -17.43 -6.29
N LEU A 172 2.80 -17.46 -7.16
CA LEU A 172 1.42 -17.15 -6.80
C LEU A 172 0.80 -18.18 -5.85
N ALA A 173 1.24 -19.44 -5.86
CA ALA A 173 0.79 -20.45 -4.91
C ALA A 173 1.42 -20.27 -3.53
N ALA A 174 2.72 -19.96 -3.49
CA ALA A 174 3.42 -19.61 -2.27
C ALA A 174 2.86 -18.31 -1.65
N LEU A 175 2.39 -17.36 -2.47
CA LEU A 175 1.67 -16.16 -2.02
C LEU A 175 0.21 -16.43 -1.63
N GLY A 176 -0.35 -17.61 -1.97
CA GLY A 176 -1.73 -17.98 -1.67
C GLY A 176 -2.78 -17.28 -2.54
N LEU A 177 -2.38 -16.84 -3.73
CA LEU A 177 -3.25 -16.19 -4.73
C LEU A 177 -3.93 -17.20 -5.65
N THR A 178 -3.23 -18.27 -6.01
CA THR A 178 -3.73 -19.37 -6.85
C THR A 178 -3.36 -20.72 -6.25
N PRO A 179 -4.11 -21.80 -6.56
CA PRO A 179 -3.67 -23.15 -6.20
C PRO A 179 -2.49 -23.61 -7.07
N ASP A 180 -2.43 -23.13 -8.32
CA ASP A 180 -1.39 -23.47 -9.27
C ASP A 180 -0.11 -22.69 -8.99
N SER A 181 1.02 -23.41 -9.05
CA SER A 181 2.37 -22.84 -8.96
C SER A 181 2.70 -22.07 -10.23
N ILE A 182 2.10 -20.89 -10.36
CA ILE A 182 2.42 -19.92 -11.39
C ILE A 182 3.45 -18.97 -10.79
N GLY A 183 4.64 -18.93 -11.37
CA GLY A 183 5.69 -18.03 -10.92
C GLY A 183 6.43 -17.43 -12.09
N GLY A 184 7.45 -16.64 -11.78
CA GLY A 184 8.17 -15.96 -12.83
C GLY A 184 9.05 -14.81 -12.37
N ARG A 185 9.46 -14.02 -13.36
CA ARG A 185 10.23 -12.79 -13.16
C ARG A 185 9.79 -11.73 -14.15
N PHE A 186 9.90 -10.47 -13.76
CA PHE A 186 9.68 -9.36 -14.66
C PHE A 186 10.38 -8.08 -14.21
N ARG A 187 10.57 -7.16 -15.16
CA ARG A 187 10.94 -5.78 -14.86
C ARG A 187 9.72 -4.89 -14.96
N LEU A 188 9.54 -4.01 -13.97
CA LEU A 188 8.45 -3.05 -13.88
C LEU A 188 8.99 -1.64 -14.14
N ASP A 189 8.28 -0.87 -14.95
CA ASP A 189 8.37 0.59 -14.99
C ASP A 189 6.96 1.18 -15.03
N ALA A 190 6.52 1.69 -13.89
CA ALA A 190 5.24 2.34 -13.72
C ALA A 190 5.44 3.83 -13.47
N SER A 191 4.69 4.68 -14.15
CA SER A 191 4.70 6.12 -13.95
C SER A 191 3.29 6.67 -13.89
N ALA A 192 3.04 7.62 -13.01
CA ALA A 192 1.81 8.39 -12.97
C ALA A 192 2.13 9.88 -12.91
N ALA A 193 1.33 10.70 -13.58
CA ALA A 193 1.45 12.14 -13.54
C ALA A 193 0.06 12.77 -13.44
N ARG A 194 -0.04 13.84 -12.66
CA ARG A 194 -1.24 14.65 -12.51
C ARG A 194 -0.89 16.13 -12.70
N SER A 195 -1.65 16.81 -13.52
CA SER A 195 -1.64 18.26 -13.68
C SER A 195 -3.08 18.76 -13.78
N GLU A 196 -3.30 20.05 -13.50
CA GLU A 196 -4.63 20.64 -13.70
C GLU A 196 -5.03 20.69 -15.18
N ALA A 197 -4.06 20.92 -16.07
CA ALA A 197 -4.29 21.06 -17.51
C ALA A 197 -4.63 19.72 -18.19
N ASP A 198 -3.87 18.66 -17.87
CA ASP A 198 -3.93 17.38 -18.59
C ASP A 198 -4.71 16.30 -17.82
N GLY A 199 -5.08 16.58 -16.57
CA GLY A 199 -5.70 15.61 -15.67
C GLY A 199 -4.69 14.57 -15.18
N LEU A 200 -5.13 13.31 -15.10
CA LEU A 200 -4.34 12.19 -14.61
C LEU A 200 -3.90 11.30 -15.77
N SER A 201 -2.62 10.93 -15.79
CA SER A 201 -2.08 9.92 -16.69
C SER A 201 -1.29 8.88 -15.92
N ALA A 202 -1.32 7.64 -16.40
CA ALA A 202 -0.54 6.54 -15.89
C ALA A 202 -0.06 5.63 -17.03
N ARG A 203 1.12 5.04 -16.84
CA ARG A 203 1.71 4.04 -17.71
C ARG A 203 2.33 2.96 -16.86
N ILE A 204 2.13 1.71 -17.23
CA ILE A 204 2.80 0.56 -16.63
C ILE A 204 3.43 -0.23 -17.77
N SER A 205 4.73 -0.47 -17.71
CA SER A 205 5.46 -1.25 -18.70
C SER A 205 6.11 -2.45 -18.01
N PHE A 206 6.04 -3.59 -18.67
CA PHE A 206 6.71 -4.82 -18.32
C PHE A 206 7.64 -5.22 -19.47
N ASP A 207 8.96 -5.16 -19.27
CA ASP A 207 9.93 -5.33 -20.36
C ASP A 207 10.19 -6.80 -20.72
N SER A 208 10.13 -7.68 -19.72
CA SER A 208 10.18 -9.12 -19.91
C SER A 208 9.31 -9.72 -18.84
N ILE A 209 8.46 -10.68 -19.19
CA ILE A 209 7.73 -11.48 -18.22
C ILE A 209 8.00 -12.92 -18.61
N ARG A 210 8.77 -13.61 -17.78
CA ARG A 210 8.89 -15.07 -17.90
C ARG A 210 7.97 -15.69 -16.88
N LEU A 211 7.06 -16.51 -17.35
CA LEU A 211 6.18 -17.32 -16.52
C LEU A 211 6.65 -18.77 -16.55
N HIS A 212 6.56 -19.42 -15.41
CA HIS A 212 6.59 -20.87 -15.31
C HIS A 212 5.31 -21.33 -14.62
N GLY A 213 4.67 -22.38 -15.14
CA GLY A 213 3.45 -22.93 -14.58
C GLY A 213 3.21 -24.37 -15.00
N PRO A 214 2.04 -24.94 -14.68
CA PRO A 214 1.69 -26.32 -15.04
C PRO A 214 1.73 -26.59 -16.55
N ALA A 215 1.48 -25.57 -17.37
CA ALA A 215 1.53 -25.64 -18.83
C ALA A 215 2.96 -25.49 -19.42
N GLY A 216 4.00 -25.36 -18.58
CA GLY A 216 5.38 -25.15 -18.97
C GLY A 216 5.86 -23.70 -18.79
N GLU A 217 7.02 -23.39 -19.38
CA GLU A 217 7.55 -22.04 -19.43
C GLU A 217 6.91 -21.25 -20.59
N SER A 218 6.59 -19.98 -20.33
CA SER A 218 6.09 -19.05 -21.34
C SER A 218 6.72 -17.68 -21.15
N ASP A 219 7.21 -17.09 -22.22
CA ASP A 219 7.60 -15.69 -22.22
C ASP A 219 6.42 -14.85 -22.74
N ILE A 220 5.97 -13.87 -21.96
CA ILE A 220 5.04 -12.85 -22.43
C ILE A 220 5.86 -11.70 -22.99
N ARG A 221 5.48 -11.27 -24.20
CA ARG A 221 6.08 -10.12 -24.88
C ARG A 221 5.97 -8.86 -24.00
N PRO A 222 6.82 -7.85 -24.23
CA PRO A 222 6.73 -6.60 -23.49
C PRO A 222 5.31 -6.06 -23.50
N THR A 223 4.78 -5.81 -22.31
CA THR A 223 3.39 -5.43 -22.12
C THR A 223 3.33 -4.03 -21.55
N GLN A 224 2.55 -3.15 -22.19
CA GLN A 224 2.34 -1.80 -21.74
C GLN A 224 0.86 -1.55 -21.53
N LEU A 225 0.53 -0.95 -20.39
CA LEU A 225 -0.78 -0.44 -20.07
C LEU A 225 -0.69 1.08 -19.98
N THR A 226 -1.65 1.78 -20.55
CA THR A 226 -1.77 3.23 -20.48
C THR A 226 -3.16 3.61 -19.99
N PHE A 227 -3.22 4.69 -19.24
CA PHE A 227 -4.44 5.29 -18.77
C PHE A 227 -4.28 6.81 -18.78
N ALA A 228 -5.27 7.53 -19.27
CA ALA A 228 -5.33 8.98 -19.21
C ALA A 228 -6.78 9.41 -19.02
N THR A 229 -7.03 10.34 -18.11
CA THR A 229 -8.34 10.97 -17.91
C THR A 229 -8.14 12.45 -17.66
N GLY A 230 -8.87 13.27 -18.40
CA GLY A 230 -8.82 14.72 -18.30
C GLY A 230 -10.03 15.38 -18.94
N PRO A 231 -9.99 16.70 -19.20
CA PRO A 231 -11.12 17.43 -19.79
C PRO A 231 -11.58 16.89 -21.15
N ALA A 232 -10.66 16.30 -21.92
CA ALA A 232 -10.94 15.73 -23.24
C ALA A 232 -11.59 14.34 -23.21
N GLY A 233 -11.72 13.73 -22.03
CA GLY A 233 -12.27 12.38 -21.86
C GLY A 233 -11.29 11.40 -21.20
N THR A 234 -11.63 10.12 -21.27
CA THR A 234 -10.89 9.00 -20.69
C THR A 234 -10.41 8.06 -21.79
N ARG A 235 -9.11 7.74 -21.79
CA ARG A 235 -8.53 6.72 -22.66
C ARG A 235 -7.75 5.71 -21.83
N SER A 236 -7.94 4.44 -22.12
CA SER A 236 -7.08 3.38 -21.63
C SER A 236 -6.62 2.50 -22.77
N GLY A 237 -5.44 1.92 -22.63
CA GLY A 237 -4.88 1.04 -23.65
C GLY A 237 -4.07 -0.07 -23.04
N ILE A 238 -4.06 -1.21 -23.71
CA ILE A 238 -3.13 -2.30 -23.45
C ILE A 238 -2.49 -2.71 -24.76
N ARG A 239 -1.17 -2.89 -24.74
CA ARG A 239 -0.39 -3.37 -25.87
C ARG A 239 0.56 -4.46 -25.39
N SER A 240 0.56 -5.60 -26.06
CA SER A 240 1.49 -6.70 -25.80
C SER A 240 1.87 -7.37 -27.11
N GLY A 241 3.07 -7.09 -27.61
CA GLY A 241 3.47 -7.48 -28.96
C GLY A 241 2.57 -6.90 -30.06
N ASP A 242 1.89 -7.79 -30.79
CA ASP A 242 0.93 -7.51 -31.85
C ASP A 242 -0.50 -7.25 -31.32
N LEU A 243 -0.80 -7.65 -30.08
CA LEU A 243 -2.06 -7.32 -29.44
C LEU A 243 -2.08 -5.85 -29.05
N SER A 244 -3.12 -5.13 -29.49
CA SER A 244 -3.43 -3.76 -29.07
C SER A 244 -4.93 -3.63 -28.86
N MET A 245 -5.32 -3.12 -27.70
CA MET A 245 -6.71 -2.80 -27.37
C MET A 245 -6.73 -1.40 -26.77
N VAL A 246 -7.63 -0.55 -27.27
CA VAL A 246 -7.82 0.82 -26.81
C VAL A 246 -9.29 1.01 -26.47
N PHE A 247 -9.54 1.58 -25.30
CA PHE A 247 -10.83 2.07 -24.90
C PHE A 247 -10.77 3.60 -24.87
N ASP A 248 -11.78 4.23 -25.47
CA ASP A 248 -11.89 5.68 -25.55
C ASP A 248 -13.30 6.08 -25.14
N SER A 249 -13.39 7.08 -24.28
CA SER A 249 -14.65 7.68 -23.85
C SER A 249 -14.51 9.19 -23.86
N PRO A 250 -15.46 9.93 -24.45
CA PRO A 250 -15.45 11.40 -24.40
C PRO A 250 -15.79 11.94 -23.01
N SER A 251 -16.15 11.07 -22.05
CA SER A 251 -16.49 11.47 -20.69
C SER A 251 -15.29 11.30 -19.74
N PRO A 252 -15.07 12.25 -18.82
CA PRO A 252 -14.14 12.09 -17.72
C PRO A 252 -14.55 10.91 -16.82
N LEU A 253 -13.57 10.32 -16.13
CA LEU A 253 -13.77 9.14 -15.27
C LEU A 253 -14.93 9.35 -14.27
N ASP A 254 -15.00 10.51 -13.61
CA ASP A 254 -16.01 10.80 -12.60
C ASP A 254 -17.44 10.70 -13.16
N SER A 255 -17.66 11.25 -14.35
CA SER A 255 -18.92 11.16 -15.08
C SER A 255 -19.27 9.72 -15.47
N LEU A 256 -18.25 8.91 -15.78
CA LEU A 256 -18.37 7.51 -16.17
C LEU A 256 -18.74 6.63 -14.97
N THR A 257 -18.07 6.80 -13.82
CA THR A 257 -18.44 6.15 -12.56
C THR A 257 -19.82 6.55 -12.09
N ALA A 258 -20.17 7.83 -12.21
CA ALA A 258 -21.50 8.31 -11.86
C ALA A 258 -22.58 7.74 -12.81
N ALA A 259 -22.28 7.61 -14.10
CA ALA A 259 -23.18 6.96 -15.07
C ALA A 259 -23.36 5.47 -14.77
N LEU A 260 -22.28 4.74 -14.48
CA LEU A 260 -22.32 3.32 -14.10
C LEU A 260 -23.10 3.10 -12.80
N ALA A 261 -22.90 3.95 -11.79
CA ALA A 261 -23.67 3.89 -10.55
C ALA A 261 -25.17 4.13 -10.80
N ARG A 262 -25.53 5.13 -11.62
CA ARG A 262 -26.92 5.38 -12.02
C ARG A 262 -27.53 4.20 -12.80
N SER A 263 -26.77 3.59 -13.71
CA SER A 263 -27.21 2.42 -14.49
C SER A 263 -27.41 1.19 -13.61
N ALA A 264 -26.52 0.94 -12.66
CA ALA A 264 -26.65 -0.13 -11.68
C ALA A 264 -27.90 0.08 -10.81
N ASP A 265 -28.17 1.30 -10.35
CA ASP A 265 -29.39 1.62 -9.59
C ASP A 265 -30.68 1.52 -10.42
N THR A 266 -30.58 1.70 -11.73
CA THR A 266 -31.72 1.56 -12.65
C THR A 266 -32.02 0.08 -12.90
N LEU A 267 -30.99 -0.75 -13.11
CA LEU A 267 -31.11 -2.21 -13.20
C LEU A 267 -31.64 -2.82 -11.90
N ARG A 268 -31.17 -2.33 -10.74
CA ARG A 268 -31.63 -2.81 -9.42
C ARG A 268 -33.08 -2.41 -9.11
N ARG A 269 -33.58 -1.33 -9.72
CA ARG A 269 -34.99 -0.93 -9.65
C ARG A 269 -35.86 -1.74 -10.61
N GLY A 270 -35.38 -2.03 -11.83
CA GLY A 270 -36.07 -2.91 -12.78
C GLY A 270 -36.34 -4.31 -12.21
N LEU A 271 -35.35 -4.90 -11.53
CA LEU A 271 -35.44 -6.23 -10.90
C LEU A 271 -36.32 -6.29 -9.62
N ARG A 272 -36.94 -5.19 -9.19
CA ARG A 272 -37.90 -5.16 -8.06
C ARG A 272 -39.35 -4.98 -8.52
N THR A 273 -39.57 -4.93 -9.84
CA THR A 273 -40.89 -4.71 -10.45
C THR A 273 -41.40 -5.93 -11.22
N GLU A 274 -40.72 -7.08 -11.10
CA GLU A 274 -41.24 -8.42 -11.43
C GLU A 274 -41.41 -9.23 -10.14
#